data_AF-A0A0B5DFJ5-F1
#
_entry.id   AF-A0A0B5DFJ5-F1
#
_cell.length_a   1.000
_cell.length_b   1.000
_cell.length_c   1.000
_cell.angle_alpha   90.00
_cell.angle_beta   90.00
_cell.angle_gamma   90.00
#
_symmetry.space_group_name_H-M   'P 1'
#
loop_
_entity.id
_entity.type
_entity.pdbx_description
1 polymer ?
#
loop_
_entity_poly.entity_id
_entity_poly.type
_entity_poly.pdbx_seq_one_letter_code
_entity_poly.pdbx_strand_id
1 'polypeptide(L)'
;MDGAPPRRFKKKLLPTLAGALLVAWIAAIVVGIAREPDPHSGAPSKENLAASLQSAVKERDPKKIEQYFSDAAGDGYAESLLSQLEDRSAPVSVALHGDQLRISADTAGCMAFGLLHQDGTWLVDPVPALSGCR
;
A
#
# COMPACT_ATOMS: atom_id res chain seq x y z
N MET A 1 39.48 53.03 -6.76
CA MET A 1 39.41 51.55 -6.84
C MET A 1 39.22 51.05 -5.42
N ASP A 2 37.97 50.96 -4.98
CA ASP A 2 37.62 50.59 -3.61
C ASP A 2 37.70 49.07 -3.45
N GLY A 3 38.78 48.61 -2.80
CA GLY A 3 38.98 47.22 -2.44
C GLY A 3 38.10 46.85 -1.25
N ALA A 4 37.03 46.09 -1.50
CA ALA A 4 36.21 45.51 -0.43
C ALA A 4 37.07 44.55 0.42
N PRO A 5 37.04 44.66 1.76
CA PRO A 5 37.83 43.80 2.63
C PRO A 5 37.35 42.34 2.56
N PRO A 6 38.26 41.34 2.51
CA PRO A 6 37.88 39.95 2.47
C PRO A 6 37.19 39.57 3.79
N ARG A 7 35.90 39.20 3.72
CA ARG A 7 35.17 38.63 4.84
C ARG A 7 35.89 37.35 5.29
N ARG A 8 36.65 37.44 6.39
CA ARG A 8 37.19 36.27 7.10
C ARG A 8 36.00 35.46 7.64
N PHE A 9 35.43 34.61 6.81
CA PHE A 9 34.48 33.61 7.25
C PHE A 9 35.18 32.76 8.31
N LYS A 10 34.72 32.88 9.56
CA LYS A 10 35.23 32.10 10.68
C LYS A 10 35.06 30.63 10.31
N LYS A 11 36.17 29.93 10.04
CA LYS A 11 36.20 28.49 9.67
C LYS A 11 35.41 27.58 10.63
N LYS A 12 35.13 28.06 11.84
CA LYS A 12 34.30 27.38 12.85
C LYS A 12 32.79 27.40 12.57
N LEU A 13 32.28 28.32 11.73
CA LEU A 13 30.84 28.36 11.38
C LEU A 13 30.46 27.29 10.35
N LEU A 14 31.40 26.90 9.49
CA LEU A 14 31.17 25.93 8.43
C LEU A 14 30.69 24.55 8.96
N PRO A 15 31.35 23.93 9.97
CA PRO A 15 30.90 22.64 10.48
C PRO A 15 29.55 22.74 11.23
N THR A 16 29.27 23.86 11.89
CA THR A 16 27.99 24.07 12.59
C THR A 16 26.84 24.20 11.59
N LEU A 17 27.06 24.95 10.50
CA LEU A 17 26.08 25.10 9.43
C LEU A 17 25.85 23.77 8.71
N ALA A 18 26.92 23.03 8.40
CA ALA A 18 26.82 21.71 7.79
C ALA A 18 26.06 20.71 8.67
N GLY A 19 26.34 20.71 9.99
CA GLY A 19 25.61 19.88 10.95
C GLY A 19 24.12 20.25 11.04
N ALA A 20 23.80 21.54 11.09
CA ALA A 20 22.41 22.01 11.10
C ALA A 20 21.66 21.62 9.82
N LEU A 21 22.32 21.71 8.66
CA LEU A 21 21.73 21.32 7.39
C LEU A 21 21.46 19.81 7.33
N LEU A 22 22.38 19.00 7.85
CA LEU A 22 22.23 17.55 7.93
C LEU A 22 21.05 17.17 8.85
N VAL A 23 20.95 17.80 10.02
CA VAL A 23 19.84 17.57 10.95
C VAL A 23 18.51 17.96 10.32
N ALA A 24 18.45 19.11 9.63
CA ALA A 24 17.25 19.54 8.92
C ALA A 24 16.86 18.56 7.80
N TRP A 25 17.83 18.01 7.07
CA TRP A 25 17.58 17.01 6.03
C TRP A 25 17.06 15.68 6.60
N ILE A 26 17.66 15.18 7.69
CA ILE A 26 17.17 13.99 8.39
C ILE A 26 15.74 14.22 8.88
N ALA A 27 15.47 15.37 9.51
CA ALA A 27 14.13 15.72 9.97
C ALA A 27 13.11 15.77 8.81
N ALA A 28 13.50 16.30 7.65
CA ALA A 28 12.65 16.31 6.46
C ALA A 28 12.33 14.90 5.97
N ILE A 29 13.30 13.98 5.97
CA ILE A 29 13.08 12.56 5.61
C ILE A 29 12.16 11.88 6.62
N VAL A 30 12.42 12.04 7.92
CA VAL A 30 11.60 11.41 8.97
C VAL A 30 10.16 11.91 8.92
N VAL A 31 9.95 13.22 8.72
CA VAL A 31 8.60 13.79 8.58
C VAL A 31 7.95 13.37 7.26
N GLY A 32 8.73 13.17 6.19
CA GLY A 32 8.25 12.61 4.93
C GLY A 32 7.68 11.21 5.12
N ILE A 33 8.49 10.31 5.70
CA ILE A 33 8.11 8.92 5.98
C ILE A 33 6.92 8.86 6.95
N ALA A 34 6.92 9.68 8.01
CA ALA A 34 5.83 9.70 8.98
C ALA A 34 4.50 10.28 8.44
N ARG A 35 4.54 10.95 7.28
CA ARG A 35 3.35 11.53 6.63
C ARG A 35 2.94 10.77 5.36
N GLU A 36 3.68 9.75 4.96
CA GLU A 36 3.20 8.85 3.93
C GLU A 36 1.92 8.19 4.46
N PRO A 37 0.77 8.45 3.82
CA PRO A 37 -0.47 7.79 4.22
C PRO A 37 -0.22 6.30 4.12
N ASP A 38 -0.47 5.59 5.22
CA ASP A 38 -0.26 4.14 5.28
C ASP A 38 -0.95 3.51 4.07
N PRO A 39 -0.20 2.90 3.14
CA PRO A 39 -0.79 2.40 1.92
C PRO A 39 -1.80 1.29 2.21
N HIS A 40 -1.74 0.68 3.40
CA HIS A 40 -2.57 -0.45 3.82
C HIS A 40 -3.47 -0.06 4.99
N SER A 41 -4.59 0.61 4.68
CA SER A 41 -5.57 0.98 5.72
C SER A 41 -6.36 -0.22 6.25
N GLY A 42 -6.44 -1.32 5.50
CA GLY A 42 -7.26 -2.48 5.84
C GLY A 42 -8.73 -2.13 6.08
N ALA A 43 -9.47 -3.02 6.74
CA ALA A 43 -10.86 -2.76 7.11
C ALA A 43 -11.14 -3.13 8.58
N PRO A 44 -12.07 -2.46 9.26
CA PRO A 44 -12.35 -2.70 10.68
C PRO A 44 -13.04 -4.05 10.95
N SER A 45 -13.56 -4.73 9.92
CA SER A 45 -14.12 -6.08 10.02
C SER A 45 -13.94 -6.85 8.71
N LYS A 46 -14.08 -8.18 8.76
CA LYS A 46 -13.98 -9.06 7.58
C LYS A 46 -15.06 -8.77 6.54
N GLU A 47 -16.26 -8.43 6.99
CA GLU A 47 -17.40 -8.10 6.13
C GLU A 47 -17.16 -6.79 5.41
N ASN A 48 -16.65 -5.78 6.14
CA ASN A 48 -16.26 -4.51 5.55
C ASN A 48 -15.10 -4.68 4.56
N LEU A 49 -14.13 -5.54 4.86
CA LEU A 49 -13.06 -5.88 3.93
C LEU A 49 -13.60 -6.43 2.62
N ALA A 50 -14.49 -7.44 2.69
CA ALA A 50 -15.08 -8.05 1.51
C ALA A 50 -15.93 -7.06 0.70
N ALA A 51 -16.74 -6.23 1.37
CA ALA A 51 -17.58 -5.23 0.71
C ALA A 51 -16.76 -4.13 0.04
N SER A 52 -15.73 -3.61 0.73
CA SER A 52 -14.87 -2.57 0.18
C SER A 52 -13.99 -3.09 -0.96
N LEU A 53 -13.43 -4.30 -0.83
CA LEU A 53 -12.67 -4.93 -1.91
C LEU A 53 -13.58 -5.26 -3.11
N GLN A 54 -14.82 -5.70 -2.87
CA GLN A 54 -15.81 -5.86 -3.94
C GLN A 54 -16.02 -4.56 -4.72
N SER A 55 -16.13 -3.42 -4.03
CA SER A 55 -16.29 -2.10 -4.67
C SER A 55 -15.04 -1.74 -5.46
N ALA A 56 -13.86 -1.87 -4.87
CA ALA A 56 -12.58 -1.55 -5.50
C ALA A 56 -12.35 -2.37 -6.78
N VAL A 57 -12.64 -3.68 -6.74
CA VAL A 57 -12.56 -4.57 -7.91
C VAL A 57 -13.57 -4.18 -8.99
N LYS A 58 -14.81 -3.82 -8.61
CA LYS A 58 -15.84 -3.34 -9.57
C LYS A 58 -15.45 -2.02 -10.22
N GLU A 59 -14.85 -1.12 -9.45
CA GLU A 59 -14.36 0.17 -9.92
C GLU A 59 -13.07 0.05 -10.74
N ARG A 60 -12.42 -1.13 -10.72
CA ARG A 60 -11.11 -1.39 -11.36
C ARG A 60 -10.05 -0.38 -10.93
N ASP A 61 -10.06 -0.03 -9.65
CA ASP A 61 -9.11 0.91 -9.06
C ASP A 61 -8.01 0.13 -8.33
N PRO A 62 -6.83 -0.08 -8.94
CA PRO A 62 -5.76 -0.87 -8.35
C PRO A 62 -5.28 -0.29 -7.01
N LYS A 63 -5.28 1.04 -6.88
CA LYS A 63 -4.85 1.70 -5.64
C LYS A 63 -5.79 1.41 -4.47
N LYS A 64 -7.09 1.34 -4.73
CA LYS A 64 -8.07 0.93 -3.71
C LYS A 64 -7.96 -0.54 -3.37
N ILE A 65 -7.60 -1.40 -4.32
CA ILE A 65 -7.41 -2.83 -4.08
C ILE A 65 -6.18 -3.05 -3.20
N GLU A 66 -5.06 -2.40 -3.52
CA GLU A 66 -3.79 -2.52 -2.80
C GLU A 66 -3.91 -2.20 -1.31
N GLN A 67 -4.79 -1.25 -0.95
CA GLN A 67 -5.08 -0.87 0.44
C GLN A 67 -5.63 -1.99 1.32
N TYR A 68 -6.17 -3.04 0.71
CA TYR A 68 -6.78 -4.17 1.41
C TYR A 68 -5.88 -5.40 1.46
N PHE A 69 -4.75 -5.41 0.75
CA PHE A 69 -3.76 -6.49 0.81
C PHE A 69 -2.64 -6.10 1.78
N SER A 70 -2.02 -7.08 2.43
CA SER A 70 -0.83 -6.83 3.23
C SER A 70 0.38 -6.45 2.36
N ASP A 71 1.37 -5.78 2.95
CA ASP A 71 2.63 -5.36 2.32
C ASP A 71 3.36 -6.49 1.57
N ALA A 72 3.15 -7.75 1.97
CA ALA A 72 3.69 -8.92 1.29
C ALA A 72 3.26 -9.04 -0.19
N ALA A 73 2.25 -8.29 -0.63
CA ALA A 73 1.76 -8.28 -2.00
C ALA A 73 2.81 -7.70 -2.95
N GLY A 74 3.56 -6.71 -2.48
CA GLY A 74 4.49 -5.92 -3.27
C GLY A 74 3.79 -5.01 -4.28
N ASP A 75 4.58 -4.07 -4.82
CA ASP A 75 4.11 -3.08 -5.80
C ASP A 75 3.54 -3.75 -7.06
N GLY A 76 2.41 -3.24 -7.55
CA GLY A 76 1.84 -3.69 -8.83
C GLY A 76 1.02 -4.99 -8.75
N TYR A 77 0.84 -5.54 -7.54
CA TYR A 77 0.03 -6.74 -7.32
C TYR A 77 -1.42 -6.53 -7.74
N ALA A 78 -2.01 -5.39 -7.37
CA ALA A 78 -3.40 -5.08 -7.67
C ALA A 78 -3.67 -4.97 -9.18
N GLU A 79 -2.75 -4.34 -9.93
CA GLU A 79 -2.80 -4.28 -11.39
C GLU A 79 -2.70 -5.67 -12.01
N SER A 80 -1.79 -6.51 -11.49
CA SER A 80 -1.62 -7.88 -11.96
C SER A 80 -2.86 -8.73 -11.69
N LEU A 81 -3.48 -8.57 -10.52
CA LEU A 81 -4.73 -9.22 -10.15
C LEU A 81 -5.88 -8.76 -11.06
N LEU A 82 -6.01 -7.45 -11.30
CA LEU A 82 -7.02 -6.91 -12.20
C LEU A 82 -6.82 -7.42 -13.63
N SER A 83 -5.60 -7.42 -14.16
CA SER A 83 -5.30 -7.94 -15.50
C SER A 83 -5.73 -9.41 -15.66
N GLN A 84 -5.49 -10.24 -14.65
CA GLN A 84 -5.96 -11.64 -14.64
C GLN A 84 -7.49 -11.79 -14.62
N LEU A 85 -8.19 -10.80 -14.07
CA LEU A 85 -9.66 -10.72 -14.06
C LEU A 85 -10.21 -10.13 -15.37
N GLU A 86 -9.51 -9.20 -16.01
CA GLU A 86 -9.92 -8.51 -17.25
C GLU A 86 -10.00 -9.44 -18.46
N ASP A 87 -9.05 -10.36 -18.60
CA ASP A 87 -8.98 -11.34 -19.69
C ASP A 87 -10.24 -12.21 -19.83
N ARG A 88 -11.19 -12.09 -18.90
CA ARG A 88 -12.25 -13.05 -18.68
C ARG A 88 -13.66 -12.50 -18.88
N SER A 89 -13.81 -11.19 -19.15
CA SER A 89 -15.07 -10.49 -19.49
C SER A 89 -16.29 -10.77 -18.59
N ALA A 90 -16.10 -11.43 -17.45
CA ALA A 90 -17.18 -11.92 -16.59
C ALA A 90 -17.35 -11.03 -15.35
N PRO A 91 -18.55 -10.98 -14.76
CA PRO A 91 -18.77 -10.29 -13.49
C PRO A 91 -17.85 -10.86 -12.42
N VAL A 92 -17.10 -9.98 -11.74
CA VAL A 92 -16.27 -10.38 -10.60
C VAL A 92 -17.04 -10.18 -9.30
N SER A 93 -17.10 -11.24 -8.51
CA SER A 93 -17.70 -11.26 -7.18
C SER A 93 -16.64 -11.50 -6.11
N VAL A 94 -16.80 -10.84 -4.97
CA VAL A 94 -15.97 -11.03 -3.78
C VAL A 94 -16.88 -11.45 -2.64
N ALA A 95 -16.58 -12.57 -2.00
CA ALA A 95 -17.39 -13.13 -0.92
C ALA A 95 -16.51 -13.65 0.22
N LEU A 96 -16.99 -13.46 1.45
CA LEU A 96 -16.39 -14.06 2.64
C LEU A 96 -16.87 -15.51 2.79
N HIS A 97 -15.96 -16.43 3.09
CA HIS A 97 -16.28 -17.82 3.37
C HIS A 97 -15.44 -18.34 4.53
N GLY A 98 -16.00 -18.28 5.75
CA GLY A 98 -15.26 -18.55 6.98
C GLY A 98 -14.13 -17.53 7.15
N ASP A 99 -12.89 -18.01 7.21
CA ASP A 99 -11.69 -17.18 7.37
C ASP A 99 -10.98 -16.87 6.04
N GLN A 100 -11.67 -17.06 4.92
CA GLN A 100 -11.14 -16.80 3.59
C GLN A 100 -11.99 -15.80 2.83
N LEU A 101 -11.33 -14.99 2.02
CA LEU A 101 -11.97 -14.12 1.03
C LEU A 101 -11.84 -14.75 -0.35
N ARG A 102 -12.97 -14.95 -1.04
CA ARG A 102 -13.03 -15.55 -2.36
C ARG A 102 -13.28 -14.47 -3.39
N ILE A 103 -12.43 -14.38 -4.40
CA ILE A 103 -12.64 -13.59 -5.61
C ILE A 103 -12.98 -14.55 -6.74
N SER A 104 -14.19 -14.48 -7.27
CA SER A 104 -14.69 -15.38 -8.30
C SER A 104 -15.16 -14.60 -9.52
N ALA A 105 -14.82 -15.10 -10.70
CA ALA A 105 -15.48 -14.68 -11.94
C ALA A 105 -16.11 -15.93 -12.59
N ASP A 106 -17.36 -15.80 -13.04
CA ASP A 106 -18.25 -16.94 -13.37
C ASP A 106 -17.63 -18.01 -14.28
N THR A 107 -16.79 -17.60 -15.23
CA THR A 107 -16.11 -18.48 -16.19
C THR A 107 -14.62 -18.62 -15.94
N ALA A 108 -14.09 -17.84 -15.00
CA ALA A 108 -12.67 -17.66 -14.71
C ALA A 108 -12.13 -18.62 -13.66
N GLY A 109 -13.01 -19.22 -12.88
CA GLY A 109 -12.63 -19.86 -11.64
C GLY A 109 -12.56 -18.85 -10.50
N CYS A 110 -12.06 -19.35 -9.38
CA CYS A 110 -12.10 -18.68 -8.10
C CYS A 110 -10.69 -18.69 -7.51
N MET A 111 -10.35 -17.59 -6.85
CA MET A 111 -9.16 -17.47 -6.02
C MET A 111 -9.62 -17.23 -4.59
N ALA A 112 -9.16 -18.05 -3.67
CA ALA A 112 -9.38 -17.85 -2.25
C ALA A 112 -8.12 -17.28 -1.62
N PHE A 113 -8.27 -16.33 -0.72
CA PHE A 113 -7.19 -15.66 -0.02
C PHE A 113 -7.39 -15.81 1.47
N GLY A 114 -6.29 -15.96 2.20
CA GLY A 114 -6.30 -15.89 3.65
C GLY A 114 -6.63 -14.48 4.13
N LEU A 115 -7.11 -14.38 5.38
CA LEU A 115 -7.32 -13.11 6.05
C LEU A 115 -6.29 -12.94 7.16
N LEU A 116 -5.71 -11.75 7.24
CA LEU A 116 -4.74 -11.35 8.24
C LEU A 116 -5.36 -10.26 9.12
N HIS A 117 -5.04 -10.25 10.40
CA HIS A 117 -5.42 -9.19 11.32
C HIS A 117 -4.15 -8.51 11.84
N GLN A 118 -3.95 -7.26 11.45
CA GLN A 118 -2.75 -6.49 11.73
C GLN A 118 -3.15 -5.07 12.14
N ASP A 119 -2.53 -4.55 13.21
CA ASP A 119 -2.74 -3.18 13.69
C ASP A 119 -4.22 -2.78 13.92
N GLY A 120 -5.06 -3.77 14.25
CA GLY A 120 -6.49 -3.57 14.51
C GLY A 120 -7.38 -3.53 13.26
N THR A 121 -6.82 -3.85 12.09
CA THR A 121 -7.55 -3.94 10.83
C THR A 121 -7.37 -5.31 10.19
N TRP A 122 -8.33 -5.67 9.34
CA TRP A 122 -8.31 -6.89 8.53
C TRP A 122 -7.74 -6.59 7.15
N LEU A 123 -6.84 -7.46 6.72
CA LEU A 123 -6.15 -7.43 5.43
C LEU A 123 -6.30 -8.78 4.74
N VAL A 124 -6.07 -8.79 3.43
CA VAL A 124 -6.00 -9.99 2.61
C VAL A 124 -4.54 -10.43 2.49
N ASP A 125 -4.29 -11.72 2.75
CA ASP A 125 -3.01 -12.35 2.42
C ASP A 125 -2.91 -12.48 0.89
N PRO A 126 -1.88 -11.88 0.24
CA PRO A 126 -1.73 -11.92 -1.21
C PRO A 126 -1.46 -13.31 -1.76
N VAL A 127 -1.10 -14.29 -0.92
CA VAL A 127 -0.85 -15.67 -1.33
C VAL A 127 -2.19 -16.40 -1.48
N PRO A 128 -2.58 -16.83 -2.69
CA PRO A 128 -3.81 -17.59 -2.88
C PRO A 128 -3.74 -18.92 -2.12
N ALA A 129 -4.80 -19.23 -1.38
CA ALA A 129 -4.94 -20.50 -0.72
C ALA A 129 -5.17 -21.62 -1.74
N LEU A 130 -4.49 -22.77 -1.54
CA LEU A 130 -4.63 -23.96 -2.39
C LEU A 130 -6.04 -24.60 -2.32
N SER A 131 -6.80 -24.26 -1.29
CA SER A 131 -8.15 -24.72 -1.03
C SER A 131 -9.04 -23.54 -0.66
N GLY A 132 -10.28 -23.55 -1.14
CA GLY A 132 -11.24 -22.48 -0.85
C GLY A 132 -12.14 -22.11 -2.02
N CYS A 133 -12.13 -22.86 -3.13
CA CYS A 133 -13.01 -22.63 -4.27
C CYS A 133 -13.89 -23.85 -4.60
N ARG A 134 -14.16 -24.65 -3.57
CA ARG A 134 -15.13 -25.74 -3.58
C ARG A 134 -16.33 -25.37 -2.73
#